data_AF-A0A9X0CI42-F1
#
_entry.id   AF-A0A9X0CI42-F1
#
_cell.length_a   1.000
_cell.length_b   1.000
_cell.length_c   1.000
_cell.angle_alpha   90.00
_cell.angle_beta   90.00
_cell.angle_gamma   90.00
#
_symmetry.space_group_name_H-M   'P 1'
#
loop_
_entity.id
_entity.type
_entity.pdbx_description
1 polymer ?
#
loop_
_entity_poly.entity_id
_entity_poly.type
_entity_poly.pdbx_seq_one_letter_code
_entity_poly.pdbx_strand_id
1 'polypeptide(L)'
;MSRRLDHYSYNEALIAEANRSRHDCQTEKQRSNNCDYSEEAKRVGLDDFFQKAQDKYYELNPNKIATKPGVTPAEVKKRYHSYDPAPGRIKLITDEAAKLANDIKNMPINMDKLTLREKRAVAQLLHWVEHGFPFIMPYSYDYYVGDWMMGADLFCMGPICAVPSEVQKSLMHFKPSTVSEMETLKDKFKEIKQTFDQFVENLKLGVAAGMVRTVEECKAGLHGLKNKYRDVAVNGPAGIYEASFIKPFLASDFMSAFKEKSEWQAKFGKSASDSLREFALEYVGKPIDYMLRFIEKEHIPHCAPDSVSTGLGSLPLLYVFVNGSQTSQTTTQELPTGEKLNGRDSYNKLLAHFTTTSQTADEIYNLGEKMRDKLYEEVLDLAKKITKENDPYLAKLKFIKLINSSSMFYSDRDIPANESDANAHKVCSNVKDAARYCPNRTAAMNNWFDHTKQVRRYLL
;
A
#
# COMPACT_ATOMS: atom_id res chain seq x y z
N MET A 1 1.20 -16.65 20.96
CA MET A 1 0.75 -16.74 19.55
C MET A 1 1.04 -15.42 18.85
N SER A 2 2.13 -15.37 18.09
CA SER A 2 2.51 -14.26 17.21
C SER A 2 2.82 -14.89 15.86
N ARG A 3 1.79 -15.14 15.05
CA ARG A 3 2.00 -15.31 13.62
C ARG A 3 2.21 -13.91 13.10
N ARG A 4 3.41 -13.63 12.59
CA ARG A 4 3.64 -12.51 11.69
C ARG A 4 2.60 -12.66 10.58
N LEU A 5 1.61 -11.77 10.59
CA LEU A 5 0.87 -11.44 9.39
C LEU A 5 1.87 -10.69 8.52
N ASP A 6 2.71 -11.44 7.79
CA ASP A 6 3.41 -10.85 6.67
C ASP A 6 2.32 -10.30 5.75
N HIS A 7 2.40 -9.00 5.44
CA HIS A 7 1.47 -8.21 4.63
C HIS A 7 1.30 -8.71 3.17
N TYR A 8 1.64 -9.96 2.88
CA TYR A 8 1.53 -10.65 1.60
C TYR A 8 0.54 -11.82 1.60
N SER A 9 -0.05 -12.18 2.75
CA SER A 9 -0.78 -13.45 2.91
C SER A 9 -2.27 -13.45 2.52
N TYR A 10 -2.94 -12.31 2.33
CA TYR A 10 -4.40 -12.33 2.02
C TYR A 10 -4.70 -12.64 0.56
N ASN A 11 -3.90 -12.14 -0.40
CA ASN A 11 -4.03 -12.52 -1.80
C ASN A 11 -3.71 -14.01 -1.99
N GLU A 12 -2.63 -14.50 -1.38
CA GLU A 12 -2.31 -15.93 -1.36
C GLU A 12 -3.37 -16.77 -0.65
N ALA A 13 -4.12 -16.24 0.33
CA ALA A 13 -5.20 -16.99 0.98
C ALA A 13 -6.45 -17.11 0.09
N LEU A 14 -6.89 -16.03 -0.57
CA LEU A 14 -7.96 -16.06 -1.59
C LEU A 14 -7.60 -16.95 -2.79
N ILE A 15 -6.33 -16.91 -3.20
CA ILE A 15 -5.74 -17.68 -4.31
C ILE A 15 -5.43 -19.14 -3.93
N ALA A 16 -5.09 -19.42 -2.67
CA ALA A 16 -4.89 -20.77 -2.16
C ALA A 16 -6.21 -21.47 -1.83
N GLU A 17 -7.29 -20.76 -1.52
CA GLU A 17 -8.60 -21.39 -1.29
C GLU A 17 -9.18 -21.95 -2.60
N ALA A 18 -8.87 -21.35 -3.76
CA ALA A 18 -9.16 -21.94 -5.08
C ALA A 18 -8.20 -23.10 -5.44
N ASN A 19 -6.92 -23.01 -5.05
CA ASN A 19 -5.87 -23.99 -5.41
C ASN A 19 -5.66 -25.15 -4.41
N ARG A 20 -6.27 -25.12 -3.21
CA ARG A 20 -6.25 -26.25 -2.26
C ARG A 20 -6.97 -27.50 -2.77
N SER A 21 -7.59 -27.42 -3.94
CA SER A 21 -8.10 -28.57 -4.69
C SER A 21 -7.01 -29.49 -5.24
N ARG A 22 -5.73 -29.06 -5.33
CA ARG A 22 -4.69 -29.87 -6.04
C ARG A 22 -3.42 -30.26 -5.29
N HIS A 23 -2.95 -29.56 -4.26
CA HIS A 23 -1.64 -29.88 -3.64
C HIS A 23 -1.64 -30.42 -2.20
N ASP A 24 -2.60 -30.05 -1.35
CA ASP A 24 -2.67 -30.59 0.03
C ASP A 24 -3.30 -32.00 0.12
N CYS A 25 -3.59 -32.61 -1.03
CA CYS A 25 -4.23 -33.93 -1.11
C CYS A 25 -3.24 -35.06 -1.47
N GLN A 26 -1.94 -34.96 -1.16
CA GLN A 26 -0.95 -36.01 -1.42
C GLN A 26 -0.76 -37.03 -0.28
N THR A 27 -1.76 -37.25 0.58
CA THR A 27 -1.79 -38.42 1.46
C THR A 27 -2.98 -39.31 1.12
N GLU A 28 -2.66 -40.46 0.52
CA GLU A 28 -3.60 -41.49 0.17
C GLU A 28 -4.10 -42.22 1.43
N LYS A 29 -5.42 -42.12 1.66
CA LYS A 29 -6.34 -43.10 2.30
C LYS A 29 -7.35 -42.43 3.23
N GLN A 30 -8.20 -41.57 2.68
CA GLN A 30 -9.57 -41.26 3.12
C GLN A 30 -10.16 -40.22 2.14
N ARG A 31 -10.26 -40.61 0.86
CA ARG A 31 -10.67 -39.74 -0.26
C ARG A 31 -12.09 -40.09 -0.72
N SER A 32 -13.04 -39.26 -0.34
CA SER A 32 -14.12 -38.76 -1.21
C SER A 32 -15.08 -37.90 -0.38
N ASN A 33 -15.48 -36.74 -0.92
CA ASN A 33 -16.58 -35.85 -0.50
C ASN A 33 -16.31 -34.60 0.35
N ASN A 34 -15.14 -34.38 0.99
CA ASN A 34 -15.02 -33.23 1.92
C ASN A 34 -14.38 -31.94 1.36
N CYS A 35 -13.87 -31.96 0.12
CA CYS A 35 -13.19 -30.80 -0.49
C CYS A 35 -13.69 -30.41 -1.88
N ASP A 36 -14.62 -31.17 -2.45
CA ASP A 36 -15.16 -30.91 -3.78
C ASP A 36 -16.18 -29.78 -3.75
N TYR A 37 -16.32 -29.10 -4.89
CA TYR A 37 -17.38 -28.11 -5.10
C TYR A 37 -18.77 -28.75 -4.97
N SER A 38 -19.72 -28.00 -4.42
CA SER A 38 -21.13 -28.37 -4.38
C SER A 38 -21.69 -28.51 -5.80
N GLU A 39 -22.78 -29.27 -5.93
CA GLU A 39 -23.48 -29.41 -7.21
C GLU A 39 -23.94 -28.07 -7.78
N GLU A 40 -24.29 -27.12 -6.90
CA GLU A 40 -24.61 -25.76 -7.31
C GLU A 40 -23.38 -25.03 -7.87
N ALA A 41 -22.24 -25.09 -7.18
CA ALA A 41 -21.01 -24.45 -7.64
C ALA A 41 -20.54 -25.02 -8.99
N LYS A 42 -20.66 -26.33 -9.19
CA LYS A 42 -20.40 -26.97 -10.49
C LYS A 42 -21.39 -26.52 -11.56
N ARG A 43 -22.69 -26.47 -11.25
CA ARG A 43 -23.76 -26.06 -12.18
C ARG A 43 -23.53 -24.66 -12.75
N VAL A 44 -23.02 -23.74 -11.92
CA VAL A 44 -22.77 -22.34 -12.32
C VAL A 44 -21.34 -22.09 -12.78
N GLY A 45 -20.45 -23.08 -12.76
CA GLY A 45 -19.04 -22.93 -13.16
C GLY A 45 -18.25 -21.99 -12.23
N LEU A 46 -18.47 -22.10 -10.91
CA LEU A 46 -17.87 -21.20 -9.94
C LEU A 46 -16.33 -21.37 -9.84
N ASP A 47 -15.83 -22.59 -10.02
CA ASP A 47 -14.41 -22.91 -10.06
C ASP A 47 -13.70 -22.26 -11.26
N ASP A 48 -14.27 -22.40 -12.46
CA ASP A 48 -13.79 -21.75 -13.68
C ASP A 48 -13.80 -20.23 -13.53
N PHE A 49 -14.82 -19.67 -12.88
CA PHE A 49 -14.89 -18.24 -12.63
C PHE A 49 -13.79 -17.75 -11.67
N PHE A 50 -13.52 -18.49 -10.58
CA PHE A 50 -12.42 -18.18 -9.68
C PHE A 50 -11.06 -18.24 -10.40
N GLN A 51 -10.86 -19.23 -11.28
CA GLN A 51 -9.65 -19.32 -12.09
C GLN A 51 -9.54 -18.15 -13.07
N LYS A 52 -10.63 -17.78 -13.75
CA LYS A 52 -10.70 -16.61 -14.64
C LYS A 52 -10.29 -15.33 -13.91
N ALA A 53 -10.81 -15.09 -12.71
CA ALA A 53 -10.46 -13.91 -11.92
C ALA A 53 -8.96 -13.88 -11.55
N GLN A 54 -8.40 -15.03 -11.18
CA GLN A 54 -6.97 -15.16 -10.89
C GLN A 54 -6.10 -14.96 -12.13
N ASP A 55 -6.47 -15.52 -13.28
CA ASP A 55 -5.71 -15.34 -14.51
C ASP A 55 -5.74 -13.89 -14.98
N LYS A 56 -6.91 -13.26 -14.89
CA LYS A 56 -7.09 -11.82 -15.18
C LYS A 56 -6.25 -10.97 -14.24
N TYR A 57 -6.13 -11.32 -12.97
CA TYR A 57 -5.26 -10.63 -12.03
C TYR A 57 -3.80 -10.58 -12.50
N TYR A 58 -3.21 -11.72 -12.86
CA TYR A 58 -1.81 -11.77 -13.30
C TYR A 58 -1.61 -11.26 -14.74
N GLU A 59 -2.64 -11.26 -15.57
CA GLU A 59 -2.67 -10.54 -16.86
C GLU A 59 -2.57 -9.02 -16.64
N LEU A 60 -3.34 -8.50 -15.69
CA LEU A 60 -3.41 -7.07 -15.39
C LEU A 60 -2.26 -6.56 -14.51
N ASN A 61 -1.55 -7.45 -13.82
CA ASN A 61 -0.45 -7.09 -12.91
C ASN A 61 0.82 -7.86 -13.25
N PRO A 62 1.45 -7.62 -14.42
CA PRO A 62 2.66 -8.32 -14.85
C PRO A 62 3.84 -8.11 -13.89
N ASN A 63 3.86 -7.01 -13.14
CA ASN A 63 4.82 -6.73 -12.07
C ASN A 63 4.75 -7.72 -10.90
N LYS A 64 3.63 -8.44 -10.77
CA LYS A 64 3.39 -9.44 -9.72
C LYS A 64 3.49 -10.87 -10.22
N ILE A 65 3.89 -11.10 -11.49
CA ILE A 65 3.89 -12.44 -12.08
C ILE A 65 4.74 -13.46 -11.30
N ALA A 66 5.83 -13.01 -10.66
CA ALA A 66 6.70 -13.87 -9.85
C ALA A 66 6.00 -14.46 -8.60
N THR A 67 4.86 -13.89 -8.18
CA THR A 67 4.04 -14.44 -7.09
C THR A 67 2.87 -15.29 -7.58
N LYS A 68 2.80 -15.59 -8.88
CA LYS A 68 1.78 -16.50 -9.42
C LYS A 68 2.05 -17.93 -8.98
N PRO A 69 1.08 -18.63 -8.37
CA PRO A 69 1.24 -20.04 -8.01
C PRO A 69 1.64 -20.88 -9.22
N GLY A 70 2.67 -21.71 -9.07
CA GLY A 70 3.14 -22.62 -10.12
C GLY A 70 3.81 -21.95 -11.32
N VAL A 71 4.11 -20.65 -11.25
CA VAL A 71 4.76 -19.92 -12.35
C VAL A 71 6.18 -20.45 -12.60
N THR A 72 6.53 -20.60 -13.88
CA THR A 72 7.89 -21.01 -14.26
C THR A 72 8.80 -19.80 -14.44
N PRO A 73 10.13 -19.92 -14.27
CA PRO A 73 11.08 -18.85 -14.58
C PRO A 73 10.95 -18.33 -16.02
N ALA A 74 10.62 -19.21 -16.98
CA ALA A 74 10.40 -18.83 -18.37
C ALA A 74 9.13 -17.97 -18.54
N GLU A 75 8.05 -18.30 -17.84
CA GLU A 75 6.83 -17.47 -17.84
C GLU A 75 7.10 -16.09 -17.21
N VAL A 76 7.84 -16.03 -16.11
CA VAL A 76 8.25 -14.74 -15.50
C VAL A 76 9.07 -13.91 -16.48
N LYS A 77 10.12 -14.48 -17.09
CA LYS A 77 10.95 -13.79 -18.09
C LYS A 77 10.11 -13.23 -19.25
N LYS A 78 9.10 -13.98 -19.70
CA LYS A 78 8.23 -13.61 -20.82
C LYS A 78 7.21 -12.53 -20.48
N ARG A 79 6.61 -12.58 -19.28
CA ARG A 79 5.44 -11.77 -18.93
C ARG A 79 5.73 -10.59 -18.01
N TYR A 80 6.85 -10.59 -17.31
CA TYR A 80 7.16 -9.55 -16.36
C TYR A 80 7.35 -8.18 -17.03
N HIS A 81 6.68 -7.19 -16.47
CA HIS A 81 6.91 -5.77 -16.69
C HIS A 81 6.88 -5.06 -15.35
N SER A 82 7.67 -4.01 -15.18
CA SER A 82 7.62 -3.18 -13.96
C SER A 82 6.25 -2.54 -13.76
N TYR A 83 5.93 -2.14 -12.53
CA TYR A 83 4.67 -1.48 -12.22
C TYR A 83 4.47 -0.25 -13.10
N ASP A 84 3.33 -0.15 -13.76
CA ASP A 84 2.99 0.95 -14.66
C ASP A 84 1.89 1.82 -14.04
N PRO A 85 2.23 2.99 -13.47
CA PRO A 85 1.27 3.90 -12.90
C PRO A 85 0.60 4.80 -13.95
N ALA A 86 0.77 4.58 -15.26
CA ALA A 86 0.15 5.42 -16.27
C ALA A 86 -1.39 5.44 -16.11
N PRO A 87 -2.05 6.60 -16.26
CA PRO A 87 -3.50 6.72 -16.08
C PRO A 87 -4.30 5.71 -16.92
N GLY A 88 -3.87 5.47 -18.16
CA GLY A 88 -4.50 4.48 -19.04
C GLY A 88 -4.42 3.05 -18.51
N ARG A 89 -3.32 2.69 -17.83
CA ARG A 89 -3.17 1.37 -17.21
C ARG A 89 -4.05 1.22 -15.98
N ILE A 90 -4.07 2.23 -15.11
CA ILE A 90 -4.94 2.28 -13.93
C ILE A 90 -6.42 2.16 -14.36
N LYS A 91 -6.82 2.90 -15.40
CA LYS A 91 -8.17 2.83 -15.97
C LYS A 91 -8.51 1.42 -16.47
N LEU A 92 -7.64 0.81 -17.27
CA LEU A 92 -7.85 -0.56 -17.76
C LEU A 92 -8.06 -1.55 -16.60
N ILE A 93 -7.23 -1.46 -15.55
CA ILE A 93 -7.35 -2.33 -14.38
C ILE A 93 -8.69 -2.11 -13.66
N THR A 94 -9.09 -0.84 -13.48
CA THR A 94 -10.36 -0.46 -12.85
C THR A 94 -11.57 -0.96 -13.64
N ASP A 95 -11.56 -0.78 -14.95
CA ASP A 95 -12.65 -1.21 -15.85
C ASP A 95 -12.79 -2.74 -15.87
N GLU A 96 -11.67 -3.48 -15.92
CA GLU A 96 -11.69 -4.94 -15.89
C GLU A 96 -12.12 -5.50 -14.52
N ALA A 97 -11.75 -4.84 -13.42
CA ALA A 97 -12.25 -5.19 -12.09
C ALA A 97 -13.77 -5.01 -11.99
N ALA A 98 -14.30 -3.90 -12.53
CA ALA A 98 -15.74 -3.66 -12.59
C ALA A 98 -16.47 -4.70 -13.46
N LYS A 99 -15.87 -5.17 -14.56
CA LYS A 99 -16.41 -6.29 -15.35
C LYS A 99 -16.47 -7.58 -14.55
N LEU A 100 -15.41 -7.94 -13.82
CA LEU A 100 -15.41 -9.13 -12.95
C LEU A 100 -16.47 -9.02 -11.85
N ALA A 101 -16.64 -7.84 -11.25
CA ALA A 101 -17.67 -7.57 -10.26
C ALA A 101 -19.08 -7.75 -10.84
N ASN A 102 -19.32 -7.25 -12.05
CA ASN A 102 -20.60 -7.41 -12.73
C ASN A 102 -20.85 -8.87 -13.14
N ASP A 103 -19.82 -9.57 -13.63
CA ASP A 103 -19.94 -10.98 -14.01
C ASP A 103 -20.40 -11.83 -12.81
N ILE A 104 -19.72 -11.75 -11.66
CA ILE A 104 -20.06 -12.57 -10.48
C ILE A 104 -21.44 -12.23 -9.91
N LYS A 105 -21.83 -10.95 -9.89
CA LYS A 105 -23.16 -10.52 -9.44
C LYS A 105 -24.29 -11.06 -10.31
N ASN A 106 -24.03 -11.21 -11.60
CA ASN A 106 -25.01 -11.69 -12.57
C ASN A 106 -24.98 -13.22 -12.77
N MET A 107 -24.04 -13.93 -12.13
CA MET A 107 -24.06 -15.38 -12.14
C MET A 107 -25.33 -15.87 -11.43
N PRO A 108 -26.06 -16.86 -11.99
CA PRO A 108 -27.31 -17.36 -11.43
C PRO A 108 -27.05 -18.31 -10.25
N ILE A 109 -26.38 -17.81 -9.21
CA ILE A 109 -25.94 -18.54 -8.02
C ILE A 109 -27.09 -18.64 -7.03
N ASN A 110 -27.48 -19.86 -6.67
CA ASN A 110 -28.31 -20.11 -5.51
C ASN A 110 -27.43 -20.21 -4.26
N MET A 111 -27.31 -19.09 -3.53
CA MET A 111 -26.47 -19.02 -2.33
C MET A 111 -26.85 -20.09 -1.30
N ASP A 112 -28.12 -20.45 -1.13
CA ASP A 112 -28.54 -21.45 -0.15
C ASP A 112 -28.02 -22.87 -0.44
N LYS A 113 -27.71 -23.17 -1.70
CA LYS A 113 -27.16 -24.45 -2.13
C LYS A 113 -25.62 -24.53 -2.10
N LEU A 114 -24.95 -23.41 -1.82
CA LEU A 114 -23.51 -23.38 -1.65
C LEU A 114 -23.10 -23.81 -0.23
N THR A 115 -21.94 -24.44 -0.13
CA THR A 115 -21.25 -24.67 1.15
C THR A 115 -20.81 -23.34 1.77
N LEU A 116 -20.55 -23.32 3.08
CA LEU A 116 -20.05 -22.13 3.77
C LEU A 116 -18.73 -21.60 3.16
N ARG A 117 -17.84 -22.50 2.74
CA ARG A 117 -16.57 -22.15 2.08
C ARG A 117 -16.81 -21.42 0.76
N GLU A 118 -17.74 -21.91 -0.05
CA GLU A 118 -18.08 -21.29 -1.35
C GLU A 118 -18.77 -19.94 -1.17
N LYS A 119 -19.71 -19.84 -0.21
CA LYS A 119 -20.34 -18.55 0.16
C LYS A 119 -19.28 -17.51 0.53
N ARG A 120 -18.31 -17.92 1.34
CA ARG A 120 -17.19 -17.07 1.75
C ARG A 120 -16.33 -16.66 0.55
N ALA A 121 -15.99 -17.61 -0.34
CA ALA A 121 -15.18 -17.33 -1.52
C ALA A 121 -15.88 -16.35 -2.48
N VAL A 122 -17.20 -16.49 -2.71
CA VAL A 122 -18.00 -15.54 -3.48
C VAL A 122 -17.97 -14.15 -2.85
N ALA A 123 -18.24 -14.05 -1.55
CA ALA A 123 -18.24 -12.76 -0.84
C ALA A 123 -16.87 -12.09 -0.83
N GLN A 124 -15.79 -12.85 -0.62
CA GLN A 124 -14.44 -12.31 -0.63
C GLN A 124 -14.01 -11.89 -2.03
N LEU A 125 -14.32 -12.67 -3.07
CA LEU A 125 -14.02 -12.28 -4.44
C LEU A 125 -14.76 -11.00 -4.78
N LEU A 126 -16.07 -10.94 -4.51
CA LEU A 126 -16.90 -9.77 -4.77
C LEU A 126 -16.33 -8.51 -4.09
N HIS A 127 -16.09 -8.58 -2.78
CA HIS A 127 -15.50 -7.47 -2.03
C HIS A 127 -14.14 -7.05 -2.61
N TRP A 128 -13.30 -8.02 -2.98
CA TRP A 128 -11.99 -7.73 -3.54
C TRP A 128 -12.08 -7.04 -4.91
N VAL A 129 -12.90 -7.52 -5.85
CA VAL A 129 -13.05 -6.90 -7.18
C VAL A 129 -13.71 -5.53 -7.14
N GLU A 130 -14.56 -5.27 -6.14
CA GLU A 130 -15.22 -3.98 -5.98
C GLU A 130 -14.35 -2.90 -5.32
N HIS A 131 -13.48 -3.31 -4.41
CA HIS A 131 -12.84 -2.36 -3.49
C HIS A 131 -11.33 -2.47 -3.37
N GLY A 132 -10.73 -3.62 -3.68
CA GLY A 132 -9.32 -3.90 -3.43
C GLY A 132 -8.63 -4.56 -4.62
N PHE A 133 -9.14 -4.43 -5.84
CA PHE A 133 -8.47 -4.97 -7.00
C PHE A 133 -7.57 -3.89 -7.59
N PRO A 134 -6.26 -4.16 -7.83
CA PRO A 134 -5.51 -5.41 -7.70
C PRO A 134 -4.71 -5.53 -6.39
N PHE A 135 -5.06 -4.77 -5.35
CA PHE A 135 -4.30 -4.72 -4.11
C PHE A 135 -5.20 -4.63 -2.89
N ILE A 136 -4.82 -5.34 -1.83
CA ILE A 136 -5.64 -5.50 -0.61
C ILE A 136 -6.14 -4.17 -0.04
N MET A 137 -5.37 -3.08 -0.22
CA MET A 137 -5.78 -1.75 0.20
C MET A 137 -6.41 -0.97 -0.98
N PRO A 138 -7.46 -0.15 -0.72
CA PRO A 138 -8.26 0.48 -1.76
C PRO A 138 -7.60 1.74 -2.36
N TYR A 139 -6.32 1.99 -2.05
CA TYR A 139 -5.66 3.26 -2.35
C TYR A 139 -4.88 3.23 -3.67
N SER A 140 -5.05 4.25 -4.49
CA SER A 140 -4.26 4.53 -5.70
C SER A 140 -4.35 3.48 -6.82
N TYR A 141 -5.44 2.71 -6.85
CA TYR A 141 -5.70 1.71 -7.90
C TYR A 141 -6.97 1.95 -8.70
N ASP A 142 -7.91 2.68 -8.11
CA ASP A 142 -9.16 2.99 -8.76
C ASP A 142 -9.06 4.30 -9.53
N TYR A 143 -9.13 4.20 -10.85
CA TYR A 143 -8.99 5.34 -11.75
C TYR A 143 -9.98 6.45 -11.40
N TYR A 144 -11.22 6.06 -11.08
CA TYR A 144 -12.34 6.97 -10.86
C TYR A 144 -12.34 7.60 -9.48
N VAL A 145 -11.60 7.04 -8.51
CA VAL A 145 -11.39 7.67 -7.19
C VAL A 145 -10.45 8.86 -7.29
N GLY A 146 -9.47 8.81 -8.21
CA GLY A 146 -8.51 9.90 -8.46
C GLY A 146 -7.40 10.05 -7.40
N ASP A 147 -7.38 9.23 -6.36
CA ASP A 147 -6.39 9.31 -5.28
C ASP A 147 -4.98 8.88 -5.72
N TRP A 148 -4.85 8.17 -6.84
CA TRP A 148 -3.57 7.84 -7.49
C TRP A 148 -2.79 9.08 -7.96
N MET A 149 -3.44 10.24 -8.08
CA MET A 149 -2.80 11.52 -8.42
C MET A 149 -2.25 12.27 -7.18
N MET A 150 -2.66 11.88 -5.97
CA MET A 150 -2.39 12.62 -4.73
C MET A 150 -1.06 12.25 -4.06
N GLY A 151 -0.31 11.31 -4.65
CA GLY A 151 0.91 10.77 -4.06
C GLY A 151 0.66 9.76 -2.94
N ALA A 152 1.76 9.32 -2.31
CA ALA A 152 1.68 8.33 -1.23
C ALA A 152 0.94 8.89 0.00
N ASP A 153 0.14 8.04 0.64
CA ASP A 153 -0.47 8.32 1.94
C ASP A 153 0.55 8.22 3.09
N LEU A 154 0.16 8.63 4.30
CA LEU A 154 0.97 8.58 5.52
C LEU A 154 1.60 7.20 5.78
N PHE A 155 0.89 6.12 5.45
CA PHE A 155 1.34 4.75 5.68
C PHE A 155 2.11 4.17 4.48
N CYS A 156 2.17 4.90 3.36
CA CYS A 156 2.73 4.42 2.09
C CYS A 156 2.12 3.06 1.72
N MET A 157 0.80 3.02 1.60
CA MET A 157 0.03 1.81 1.31
C MET A 157 -0.36 1.68 -0.17
N GLY A 158 0.01 2.65 -1.00
CA GLY A 158 -0.15 2.60 -2.45
C GLY A 158 0.88 1.71 -3.18
N PRO A 159 0.66 1.39 -4.47
CA PRO A 159 1.49 0.51 -5.29
C PRO A 159 2.95 0.94 -5.39
N ILE A 160 3.21 2.26 -5.45
CA ILE A 160 4.56 2.79 -5.52
C ILE A 160 5.41 2.33 -4.31
N CYS A 161 4.78 2.02 -3.19
CA CYS A 161 5.46 1.56 -1.97
C CYS A 161 5.75 0.05 -1.98
N ALA A 162 5.16 -0.71 -2.91
CA ALA A 162 5.35 -2.14 -3.08
C ALA A 162 6.43 -2.51 -4.13
N VAL A 163 6.80 -1.57 -4.99
CA VAL A 163 7.81 -1.75 -6.07
C VAL A 163 9.09 -2.43 -5.58
N PRO A 164 9.70 -2.10 -4.41
CA PRO A 164 10.88 -2.80 -3.93
C PRO A 164 10.70 -4.32 -3.83
N SER A 165 9.56 -4.79 -3.30
CA SER A 165 9.32 -6.23 -3.15
C SER A 165 9.06 -6.91 -4.51
N GLU A 166 8.35 -6.23 -5.40
CA GLU A 166 8.03 -6.73 -6.74
C GLU A 166 9.29 -6.89 -7.60
N VAL A 167 10.16 -5.88 -7.58
CA VAL A 167 11.46 -5.89 -8.24
C VAL A 167 12.34 -7.00 -7.68
N GLN A 168 12.43 -7.12 -6.35
CA GLN A 168 13.25 -8.14 -5.70
C GLN A 168 12.83 -9.56 -6.11
N LYS A 169 11.52 -9.84 -6.11
CA LYS A 169 10.97 -11.16 -6.47
C LYS A 169 11.07 -11.46 -7.96
N SER A 170 11.02 -10.45 -8.82
CA SER A 170 10.97 -10.66 -10.27
C SER A 170 12.34 -10.67 -10.92
N LEU A 171 13.24 -9.75 -10.55
CA LEU A 171 14.56 -9.64 -11.19
C LEU A 171 15.48 -10.84 -10.94
N MET A 172 15.24 -11.63 -9.89
CA MET A 172 15.98 -12.88 -9.66
C MET A 172 15.83 -13.90 -10.80
N HIS A 173 14.78 -13.78 -11.62
CA HIS A 173 14.56 -14.62 -12.80
C HIS A 173 15.34 -14.15 -14.04
N PHE A 174 15.96 -12.96 -13.99
CA PHE A 174 16.69 -12.34 -15.11
C PHE A 174 18.21 -12.43 -14.96
N LYS A 175 18.71 -13.48 -14.30
CA LYS A 175 20.16 -13.79 -14.29
C LYS A 175 20.65 -14.00 -15.72
N PRO A 176 21.61 -13.19 -16.21
CA PRO A 176 22.03 -13.25 -17.61
C PRO A 176 23.11 -14.31 -17.82
N SER A 177 23.02 -15.02 -18.95
CA SER A 177 24.05 -15.96 -19.43
C SER A 177 24.73 -15.49 -20.73
N THR A 178 24.03 -14.65 -21.51
CA THR A 178 24.47 -14.10 -22.81
C THR A 178 24.34 -12.58 -22.85
N VAL A 179 25.00 -11.92 -23.81
CA VAL A 179 24.91 -10.47 -24.06
C VAL A 179 23.44 -10.05 -24.25
N SER A 180 22.66 -10.82 -25.01
CA SER A 180 21.25 -10.50 -25.25
C SER A 180 20.40 -10.56 -23.97
N GLU A 181 20.66 -11.53 -23.08
CA GLU A 181 19.99 -11.57 -21.78
C GLU A 181 20.41 -10.42 -20.86
N MET A 182 21.67 -9.97 -20.95
CA MET A 182 22.15 -8.80 -20.22
C MET A 182 21.52 -7.49 -20.75
N GLU A 183 21.30 -7.38 -22.07
CA GLU A 183 20.54 -6.27 -22.66
C GLU A 183 19.07 -6.30 -22.23
N THR A 184 18.46 -7.49 -22.18
CA THR A 184 17.11 -7.65 -21.65
C THR A 184 17.03 -7.19 -20.19
N LEU A 185 18.01 -7.54 -19.37
CA LEU A 185 18.11 -7.07 -17.99
C LEU A 185 18.21 -5.54 -17.93
N LYS A 186 19.06 -4.92 -18.77
CA LYS A 186 19.15 -3.45 -18.88
C LYS A 186 17.78 -2.83 -19.16
N ASP A 187 17.01 -3.40 -20.07
CA ASP A 187 15.68 -2.88 -20.40
C ASP A 187 14.70 -3.02 -19.23
N LYS A 188 14.79 -4.10 -18.43
CA LYS A 188 14.01 -4.19 -17.18
C LYS A 188 14.36 -3.12 -16.16
N PHE A 189 15.64 -2.72 -16.06
CA PHE A 189 16.02 -1.56 -15.27
C PHE A 189 15.41 -0.25 -15.81
N LYS A 190 15.37 -0.06 -17.14
CA LYS A 190 14.69 1.11 -17.74
C LYS A 190 13.18 1.14 -17.49
N GLU A 191 12.51 -0.02 -17.48
CA GLU A 191 11.09 -0.08 -17.10
C GLU A 191 10.88 0.40 -15.66
N ILE A 192 11.79 0.06 -14.73
CA ILE A 192 11.73 0.57 -13.35
C ILE A 192 11.87 2.10 -13.33
N LYS A 193 12.74 2.69 -14.16
CA LYS A 193 12.83 4.16 -14.30
C LYS A 193 11.48 4.75 -14.71
N GLN A 194 10.83 4.17 -15.71
CA GLN A 194 9.53 4.65 -16.21
C GLN A 194 8.46 4.65 -15.11
N THR A 195 8.46 3.65 -14.22
CA THR A 195 7.57 3.63 -13.04
C THR A 195 7.68 4.91 -12.22
N PHE A 196 8.91 5.33 -11.88
CA PHE A 196 9.15 6.50 -11.03
C PHE A 196 8.92 7.82 -11.77
N ASP A 197 9.31 7.89 -13.05
CA ASP A 197 9.05 9.07 -13.88
C ASP A 197 7.53 9.31 -14.01
N GLN A 198 6.76 8.26 -14.33
CA GLN A 198 5.32 8.36 -14.51
C GLN A 198 4.60 8.67 -13.18
N PHE A 199 5.11 8.20 -12.05
CA PHE A 199 4.59 8.59 -10.74
C PHE A 199 4.73 10.11 -10.51
N VAL A 200 5.84 10.73 -10.92
CA VAL A 200 6.01 12.19 -10.88
C VAL A 200 5.01 12.90 -11.80
N GLU A 201 4.77 12.38 -13.00
CA GLU A 201 3.76 12.95 -13.89
C GLU A 201 2.34 12.87 -13.31
N ASN A 202 2.00 11.79 -12.59
CA ASN A 202 0.72 11.68 -11.91
C ASN A 202 0.54 12.73 -10.80
N LEU A 203 1.60 13.11 -10.08
CA LEU A 203 1.56 14.19 -9.10
C LEU A 203 1.30 15.55 -9.76
N LYS A 204 1.89 15.79 -10.94
CA LYS A 204 1.61 17.01 -11.73
C LYS A 204 0.16 17.04 -12.21
N LEU A 205 -0.37 15.89 -12.64
CA LEU A 205 -1.79 15.75 -12.95
C LEU A 205 -2.67 16.05 -11.73
N GLY A 206 -2.28 15.61 -10.53
CA GLY A 206 -2.98 15.92 -9.28
C GLY A 206 -3.08 17.40 -9.00
N VAL A 207 -1.98 18.14 -9.16
CA VAL A 207 -1.97 19.61 -9.05
C VAL A 207 -2.93 20.25 -10.06
N ALA A 208 -2.86 19.84 -11.33
CA ALA A 208 -3.72 20.37 -12.39
C ALA A 208 -5.21 20.06 -12.16
N ALA A 209 -5.52 18.87 -11.64
CA ALA A 209 -6.87 18.42 -11.37
C ALA A 209 -7.44 18.93 -10.04
N GLY A 210 -6.62 19.54 -9.17
CA GLY A 210 -7.02 19.91 -7.81
C GLY A 210 -7.09 18.72 -6.85
N MET A 211 -6.50 17.58 -7.22
CA MET A 211 -6.37 16.38 -6.39
C MET A 211 -5.02 16.40 -5.67
N VAL A 212 -4.90 17.29 -4.68
CA VAL A 212 -3.72 17.42 -3.83
C VAL A 212 -4.12 17.27 -2.36
N ARG A 213 -3.22 16.66 -1.59
CA ARG A 213 -3.38 16.52 -0.13
C ARG A 213 -3.12 17.84 0.59
N THR A 214 -3.37 17.87 1.89
CA THR A 214 -2.87 18.97 2.72
C THR A 214 -1.35 18.94 2.82
N VAL A 215 -0.73 20.05 3.24
CA VAL A 215 0.72 20.14 3.44
C VAL A 215 1.22 19.06 4.41
N GLU A 216 0.54 18.84 5.53
CA GLU A 216 0.96 17.83 6.51
C GLU A 216 0.82 16.41 5.97
N GLU A 217 -0.26 16.13 5.24
CA GLU A 217 -0.44 14.86 4.55
C GLU A 217 0.61 14.61 3.45
N CYS A 218 0.98 15.64 2.67
CA CYS A 218 2.04 15.53 1.67
C CYS A 218 3.42 15.25 2.31
N LYS A 219 3.75 15.92 3.41
CA LYS A 219 4.98 15.66 4.17
C LYS A 219 4.98 14.24 4.74
N ALA A 220 3.85 13.81 5.30
CA ALA A 220 3.64 12.45 5.79
C ALA A 220 3.85 11.40 4.69
N GLY A 221 3.27 11.61 3.51
CA GLY A 221 3.46 10.76 2.34
C GLY A 221 4.93 10.68 1.89
N LEU A 222 5.61 11.82 1.84
CA LEU A 222 7.06 11.88 1.58
C LEU A 222 7.86 11.10 2.62
N HIS A 223 7.52 11.20 3.90
CA HIS A 223 8.17 10.41 4.96
C HIS A 223 7.95 8.91 4.76
N GLY A 224 6.74 8.50 4.39
CA GLY A 224 6.42 7.12 4.02
C GLY A 224 7.30 6.61 2.88
N LEU A 225 7.44 7.39 1.80
CA LEU A 225 8.29 7.07 0.66
C LEU A 225 9.77 7.03 1.04
N LYS A 226 10.28 8.03 1.79
CA LYS A 226 11.66 8.05 2.28
C LYS A 226 11.96 6.82 3.14
N ASN A 227 10.98 6.28 3.89
CA ASN A 227 11.16 5.04 4.63
C ASN A 227 11.22 3.80 3.72
N LYS A 228 10.37 3.71 2.69
CA LYS A 228 10.41 2.61 1.71
C LYS A 228 11.68 2.62 0.86
N TYR A 229 12.19 3.81 0.56
CA TYR A 229 13.37 4.05 -0.28
C TYR A 229 14.56 4.59 0.52
N ARG A 230 14.73 4.08 1.75
CA ARG A 230 15.61 4.66 2.76
C ARG A 230 17.05 4.86 2.31
N ASP A 231 17.65 3.88 1.67
CA ASP A 231 19.08 3.97 1.33
C ASP A 231 19.34 5.09 0.32
N VAL A 232 18.44 5.27 -0.65
CA VAL A 232 18.49 6.39 -1.60
C VAL A 232 18.16 7.72 -0.90
N ALA A 233 17.13 7.74 -0.05
CA ALA A 233 16.75 8.95 0.68
C ALA A 233 17.87 9.48 1.59
N VAL A 234 18.71 8.59 2.14
CA VAL A 234 19.79 8.94 3.06
C VAL A 234 21.10 9.25 2.34
N ASN A 235 21.44 8.49 1.29
CA ASN A 235 22.75 8.54 0.63
C ASN A 235 22.71 9.09 -0.80
N GLY A 236 21.57 9.66 -1.22
CA GLY A 236 21.33 10.07 -2.59
C GLY A 236 21.28 8.87 -3.55
N PRO A 237 21.43 9.09 -4.88
CA PRO A 237 21.28 8.04 -5.88
C PRO A 237 22.15 6.80 -5.65
N ALA A 238 23.37 6.98 -5.13
CA ALA A 238 24.31 5.90 -4.86
C ALA A 238 23.87 4.96 -3.73
N GLY A 239 22.92 5.38 -2.89
CA GLY A 239 22.32 4.53 -1.87
C GLY A 239 21.66 3.26 -2.43
N ILE A 240 21.33 3.25 -3.73
CA ILE A 240 20.75 2.08 -4.38
C ILE A 240 21.63 0.84 -4.33
N TYR A 241 22.95 1.01 -4.19
CA TYR A 241 23.88 -0.12 -4.05
C TYR A 241 23.70 -0.89 -2.74
N GLU A 242 23.18 -0.23 -1.70
CA GLU A 242 22.90 -0.83 -0.40
C GLU A 242 21.43 -1.25 -0.23
N ALA A 243 20.55 -0.77 -1.11
CA ALA A 243 19.13 -1.07 -1.06
C ALA A 243 18.88 -2.58 -1.19
N SER A 244 18.15 -3.13 -0.22
CA SER A 244 17.91 -4.58 -0.08
C SER A 244 17.27 -5.23 -1.32
N PHE A 245 16.52 -4.45 -2.11
CA PHE A 245 15.86 -4.91 -3.31
C PHE A 245 16.71 -4.82 -4.60
N ILE A 246 17.90 -4.21 -4.56
CA ILE A 246 18.83 -4.14 -5.70
C ILE A 246 20.18 -4.82 -5.39
N LYS A 247 20.70 -4.64 -4.18
CA LYS A 247 21.98 -5.19 -3.73
C LYS A 247 22.21 -6.67 -4.11
N PRO A 248 21.22 -7.59 -3.97
CA PRO A 248 21.41 -8.99 -4.36
C PRO A 248 21.76 -9.19 -5.84
N PHE A 249 21.34 -8.29 -6.73
CA PHE A 249 21.60 -8.38 -8.17
C PHE A 249 22.98 -7.87 -8.54
N LEU A 250 23.62 -7.07 -7.67
CA LEU A 250 24.97 -6.56 -7.87
C LEU A 250 26.05 -7.53 -7.39
N ALA A 251 25.66 -8.62 -6.72
CA ALA A 251 26.57 -9.64 -6.22
C ALA A 251 27.16 -10.47 -7.38
N SER A 252 28.37 -10.99 -7.17
CA SER A 252 29.06 -11.87 -8.12
C SER A 252 28.21 -13.06 -8.57
N ASP A 253 27.46 -13.64 -7.63
CA ASP A 253 26.65 -14.84 -7.85
C ASP A 253 25.51 -14.61 -8.84
N PHE A 254 24.99 -13.38 -8.93
CA PHE A 254 23.95 -13.03 -9.89
C PHE A 254 24.46 -13.10 -11.34
N MET A 255 25.73 -12.73 -11.54
CA MET A 255 26.42 -12.74 -12.84
C MET A 255 27.24 -14.02 -13.09
N SER A 256 27.14 -15.02 -12.21
CA SER A 256 27.99 -16.23 -12.27
C SER A 256 27.85 -17.05 -13.56
N ALA A 257 26.66 -17.03 -14.17
CA ALA A 257 26.37 -17.74 -15.41
C ALA A 257 26.77 -16.97 -16.69
N PHE A 258 27.18 -15.71 -16.57
CA PHE A 258 27.49 -14.84 -17.70
C PHE A 258 28.85 -15.17 -18.31
N LYS A 259 28.86 -15.74 -19.52
CA LYS A 259 30.07 -16.25 -20.19
C LYS A 259 30.68 -15.26 -21.17
N GLU A 260 29.87 -14.39 -21.77
CA GLU A 260 30.25 -13.49 -22.87
C GLU A 260 30.84 -12.15 -22.39
N LYS A 261 31.82 -12.23 -21.46
CA LYS A 261 32.42 -11.06 -20.81
C LYS A 261 33.21 -10.20 -21.80
N SER A 262 33.95 -10.84 -22.70
CA SER A 262 34.80 -10.16 -23.68
C SER A 262 33.98 -9.46 -24.76
N GLU A 263 32.90 -10.12 -25.21
CA GLU A 263 31.96 -9.60 -26.20
C GLU A 263 31.22 -8.38 -25.65
N TRP A 264 30.77 -8.45 -24.39
CA TRP A 264 30.17 -7.30 -23.71
C TRP A 264 31.14 -6.14 -23.59
N GLN A 265 32.37 -6.40 -23.13
CA GLN A 265 33.41 -5.37 -22.98
C GLN A 265 33.75 -4.72 -24.33
N ALA A 266 33.84 -5.50 -25.40
CA ALA A 266 34.10 -4.99 -26.75
C ALA A 266 32.96 -4.10 -27.26
N LYS A 267 31.71 -4.46 -26.95
CA LYS A 267 30.52 -3.72 -27.40
C LYS A 267 30.29 -2.42 -26.61
N PHE A 268 30.48 -2.44 -25.30
CA PHE A 268 30.09 -1.35 -24.40
C PHE A 268 31.25 -0.60 -23.74
N GLY A 269 32.49 -1.04 -23.97
CA GLY A 269 33.69 -0.40 -23.43
C GLY A 269 33.86 -0.52 -21.91
N LYS A 270 33.05 -1.33 -21.24
CA LYS A 270 33.08 -1.53 -19.78
C LYS A 270 32.62 -2.94 -19.40
N SER A 271 32.97 -3.38 -18.20
CA SER A 271 32.65 -4.75 -17.78
C SER A 271 31.13 -4.91 -17.59
N ALA A 272 30.65 -6.15 -17.67
CA ALA A 272 29.24 -6.43 -17.40
C ALA A 272 28.85 -6.07 -15.96
N SER A 273 29.75 -6.27 -15.00
CA SER A 273 29.55 -5.88 -13.60
C SER A 273 29.46 -4.35 -13.43
N ASP A 274 30.34 -3.59 -14.08
CA ASP A 274 30.29 -2.13 -14.06
C ASP A 274 29.02 -1.60 -14.72
N SER A 275 28.63 -2.23 -15.84
CA SER A 275 27.37 -1.93 -16.52
C SER A 275 26.16 -2.16 -15.62
N LEU A 276 26.15 -3.26 -14.84
CA LEU A 276 25.04 -3.55 -13.93
C LEU A 276 24.94 -2.53 -12.79
N ARG A 277 26.09 -2.08 -12.24
CA ARG A 277 26.11 -0.99 -11.26
C ARG A 277 25.61 0.32 -11.89
N GLU A 278 26.00 0.60 -13.13
CA GLU A 278 25.49 1.75 -13.88
C GLU A 278 23.98 1.66 -14.10
N PHE A 279 23.43 0.49 -14.47
CA PHE A 279 21.98 0.33 -14.64
C PHE A 279 21.23 0.61 -13.33
N ALA A 280 21.73 0.06 -12.21
CA ALA A 280 21.16 0.31 -10.89
C ALA A 280 21.19 1.81 -10.52
N LEU A 281 22.30 2.51 -10.79
CA LEU A 281 22.41 3.93 -10.51
C LEU A 281 21.52 4.78 -11.42
N GLU A 282 21.64 4.59 -12.74
CA GLU A 282 21.01 5.45 -13.75
C GLU A 282 19.49 5.24 -13.85
N TYR A 283 19.04 3.99 -13.73
CA TYR A 283 17.64 3.64 -13.98
C TYR A 283 16.84 3.33 -12.72
N VAL A 284 17.46 3.30 -11.54
CA VAL A 284 16.74 3.07 -10.28
C VAL A 284 17.12 4.11 -9.22
N GLY A 285 18.40 4.26 -8.90
CA GLY A 285 18.87 5.21 -7.89
C GLY A 285 18.52 6.66 -8.20
N LYS A 286 18.87 7.14 -9.41
CA LYS A 286 18.58 8.51 -9.86
C LYS A 286 17.07 8.80 -9.99
N PRO A 287 16.23 7.93 -10.59
CA PRO A 287 14.79 8.16 -10.64
C PRO A 287 14.11 8.23 -9.27
N ILE A 288 14.49 7.36 -8.32
CA ILE A 288 13.97 7.42 -6.94
C ILE A 288 14.38 8.74 -6.27
N ASP A 289 15.66 9.11 -6.37
CA ASP A 289 16.16 10.37 -5.80
C ASP A 289 15.45 11.59 -6.43
N TYR A 290 15.25 11.59 -7.75
CA TYR A 290 14.51 12.63 -8.44
C TYR A 290 13.06 12.72 -7.95
N MET A 291 12.35 11.60 -7.86
CA MET A 291 10.98 11.56 -7.34
C MET A 291 10.90 12.14 -5.93
N LEU A 292 11.79 11.73 -5.01
CA LEU A 292 11.79 12.22 -3.63
C LEU A 292 12.07 13.73 -3.57
N ARG A 293 13.03 14.23 -4.37
CA ARG A 293 13.35 15.66 -4.45
C ARG A 293 12.24 16.47 -5.10
N PHE A 294 11.60 15.96 -6.14
CA PHE A 294 10.45 16.58 -6.78
C PHE A 294 9.31 16.74 -5.78
N ILE A 295 8.98 15.69 -5.04
CA ILE A 295 7.93 15.77 -4.02
C ILE A 295 8.26 16.85 -2.99
N GLU A 296 9.50 16.82 -2.47
CA GLU A 296 9.94 17.75 -1.42
C GLU A 296 9.97 19.21 -1.88
N LYS A 297 10.45 19.48 -3.09
CA LYS A 297 10.79 20.83 -3.55
C LYS A 297 9.78 21.44 -4.51
N GLU A 298 9.00 20.62 -5.20
CA GLU A 298 8.09 21.05 -6.25
C GLU A 298 6.64 20.69 -5.93
N HIS A 299 6.35 19.47 -5.45
CA HIS A 299 4.97 19.06 -5.15
C HIS A 299 4.44 19.62 -3.84
N ILE A 300 5.17 19.50 -2.72
CA ILE A 300 4.74 20.01 -1.41
C ILE A 300 4.31 21.49 -1.44
N PRO A 301 5.03 22.40 -2.14
CA PRO A 301 4.57 23.76 -2.35
C PRO A 301 3.15 23.89 -2.92
N HIS A 302 2.67 22.91 -3.69
CA HIS A 302 1.33 22.92 -4.27
C HIS A 302 0.26 22.25 -3.40
N CYS A 303 0.64 21.66 -2.27
CA CYS A 303 -0.31 21.07 -1.33
C CYS A 303 -1.11 22.15 -0.60
N ALA A 304 -2.37 21.86 -0.30
CA ALA A 304 -3.27 22.83 0.31
C ALA A 304 -2.93 23.05 1.79
N PRO A 305 -3.15 24.27 2.34
CA PRO A 305 -3.17 24.46 3.79
C PRO A 305 -4.15 23.50 4.47
N ASP A 306 -3.84 23.05 5.68
CA ASP A 306 -4.73 22.15 6.45
C ASP A 306 -6.09 22.80 6.78
N SER A 307 -6.18 24.13 6.70
CA SER A 307 -7.44 24.88 6.85
C SER A 307 -8.35 24.86 5.61
N VAL A 308 -7.85 24.42 4.46
CA VAL A 308 -8.55 24.48 3.17
C VAL A 308 -9.18 23.13 2.80
N SER A 309 -8.43 22.03 2.97
CA SER A 309 -8.92 20.68 2.67
C SER A 309 -9.10 19.88 3.96
N THR A 310 -10.27 19.29 4.14
CA THR A 310 -10.61 18.47 5.31
C THR A 310 -10.64 16.97 4.98
N GLY A 311 -10.00 16.59 3.87
CA GLY A 311 -9.90 15.21 3.38
C GLY A 311 -10.46 15.07 1.96
N LEU A 312 -10.75 13.84 1.55
CA LEU A 312 -11.22 13.55 0.19
C LEU A 312 -12.52 14.27 -0.15
N GLY A 313 -13.46 14.41 0.81
CA GLY A 313 -14.76 15.04 0.57
C GLY A 313 -14.73 16.52 0.13
N SER A 314 -13.59 17.21 0.32
CA SER A 314 -13.35 18.59 -0.13
C SER A 314 -12.57 18.69 -1.44
N LEU A 315 -12.25 17.55 -2.07
CA LEU A 315 -11.53 17.50 -3.35
C LEU A 315 -12.49 17.23 -4.52
N PRO A 316 -12.14 17.64 -5.75
CA PRO A 316 -10.97 18.45 -6.11
C PRO A 316 -11.07 19.92 -5.64
N LEU A 317 -9.94 20.56 -5.41
CA LEU A 317 -9.85 22.00 -5.14
C LEU A 317 -10.16 22.79 -6.41
N LEU A 318 -10.82 23.94 -6.29
CA LEU A 318 -11.17 24.80 -7.43
C LEU A 318 -9.98 25.56 -8.04
N TYR A 319 -8.97 25.87 -7.22
CA TYR A 319 -7.80 26.66 -7.60
C TYR A 319 -6.51 25.96 -7.18
N VAL A 320 -5.44 26.22 -7.93
CA VAL A 320 -4.09 25.78 -7.59
C VAL A 320 -3.56 26.59 -6.41
N PHE A 321 -2.89 25.91 -5.48
CA PHE A 321 -2.18 26.53 -4.36
C PHE A 321 -0.68 26.54 -4.63
N VAL A 322 0.02 27.55 -4.11
CA VAL A 322 1.48 27.63 -4.07
C VAL A 322 1.92 28.23 -2.74
N ASN A 323 2.77 27.53 -2.00
CA ASN A 323 3.29 27.90 -0.68
C ASN A 323 2.18 28.34 0.29
N GLY A 324 1.08 27.58 0.31
CA GLY A 324 -0.07 27.81 1.18
C GLY A 324 -0.99 28.96 0.75
N SER A 325 -0.71 29.64 -0.36
CA SER A 325 -1.57 30.70 -0.91
C SER A 325 -2.33 30.21 -2.14
N GLN A 326 -3.61 30.54 -2.22
CA GLN A 326 -4.42 30.28 -3.41
C GLN A 326 -3.94 31.16 -4.56
N THR A 327 -3.79 30.60 -5.75
CA THR A 327 -3.48 31.32 -6.99
C THR A 327 -4.77 31.66 -7.77
N SER A 328 -4.63 32.42 -8.86
CA SER A 328 -5.75 32.66 -9.80
C SER A 328 -5.96 31.52 -10.81
N GLN A 329 -5.07 30.52 -10.85
CA GLN A 329 -5.17 29.41 -11.79
C GLN A 329 -6.24 28.42 -11.31
N THR A 330 -7.25 28.18 -12.15
CA THR A 330 -8.28 27.17 -11.91
C THR A 330 -7.77 25.77 -12.22
N THR A 331 -8.27 24.79 -11.49
CA THR A 331 -8.02 23.36 -11.75
C THR A 331 -9.02 22.81 -12.77
N THR A 332 -8.69 21.68 -13.39
CA THR A 332 -9.58 21.03 -14.37
C THR A 332 -10.75 20.31 -13.70
N GLN A 333 -10.53 19.77 -12.49
CA GLN A 333 -11.50 18.94 -11.76
C GLN A 333 -11.97 17.71 -12.56
N GLU A 334 -11.10 17.25 -13.46
CA GLU A 334 -11.38 16.18 -14.41
C GLU A 334 -10.24 15.16 -14.41
N LEU A 335 -10.61 13.90 -14.62
CA LEU A 335 -9.68 12.84 -14.97
C LEU A 335 -9.11 13.05 -16.38
N PRO A 336 -7.96 12.45 -16.72
CA PRO A 336 -7.38 12.57 -18.06
C PRO A 336 -8.30 12.21 -19.23
N THR A 337 -9.32 11.38 -19.01
CA THR A 337 -10.33 11.02 -20.03
C THR A 337 -11.58 11.91 -20.02
N GLY A 338 -11.62 12.96 -19.19
CA GLY A 338 -12.65 14.00 -19.17
C GLY A 338 -13.77 13.78 -18.14
N GLU A 339 -13.81 12.65 -17.43
CA GLU A 339 -14.78 12.42 -16.37
C GLU A 339 -14.55 13.37 -15.21
N LYS A 340 -15.64 13.90 -14.63
CA LYS A 340 -15.59 14.78 -13.47
C LYS A 340 -15.15 14.03 -12.22
N LEU A 341 -14.27 14.66 -11.45
CA LEU A 341 -13.87 14.18 -10.14
C LEU A 341 -14.87 14.64 -9.07
N ASN A 342 -15.22 13.75 -8.16
CA ASN A 342 -16.05 14.05 -7.00
C ASN A 342 -15.49 13.35 -5.76
N GLY A 343 -14.84 14.12 -4.89
CA GLY A 343 -14.19 13.58 -3.70
C GLY A 343 -15.16 12.98 -2.66
N ARG A 344 -16.44 13.38 -2.64
CA ARG A 344 -17.45 12.74 -1.78
C ARG A 344 -17.78 11.33 -2.27
N ASP A 345 -17.89 11.15 -3.58
CA ASP A 345 -18.13 9.83 -4.19
C ASP A 345 -16.90 8.95 -4.01
N SER A 346 -15.69 9.51 -4.21
CA SER A 346 -14.42 8.85 -3.90
C SER A 346 -14.35 8.38 -2.45
N TYR A 347 -14.73 9.25 -1.49
CA TYR A 347 -14.76 8.90 -0.07
C TYR A 347 -15.72 7.74 0.21
N ASN A 348 -16.95 7.80 -0.32
CA ASN A 348 -17.94 6.74 -0.14
C ASN A 348 -17.45 5.40 -0.71
N LYS A 349 -16.77 5.43 -1.86
CA LYS A 349 -16.21 4.22 -2.48
C LYS A 349 -15.11 3.57 -1.63
N LEU A 350 -14.22 4.38 -1.05
CA LEU A 350 -13.19 3.89 -0.13
C LEU A 350 -13.78 3.43 1.21
N LEU A 351 -14.81 4.09 1.71
CA LEU A 351 -15.47 3.76 2.97
C LEU A 351 -16.11 2.36 2.94
N ALA A 352 -16.69 1.97 1.80
CA ALA A 352 -17.27 0.64 1.61
C ALA A 352 -16.25 -0.50 1.77
N HIS A 353 -14.98 -0.26 1.40
CA HIS A 353 -13.90 -1.20 1.65
C HIS A 353 -13.73 -1.52 3.14
N PHE A 354 -13.69 -0.48 3.98
CA PHE A 354 -13.37 -0.64 5.41
C PHE A 354 -14.56 -1.09 6.25
N THR A 355 -15.76 -0.65 5.90
CA THR A 355 -16.96 -0.96 6.69
C THR A 355 -17.54 -2.31 6.31
N THR A 356 -17.30 -2.79 5.09
CA THR A 356 -17.97 -3.98 4.51
C THR A 356 -19.50 -3.87 4.53
N THR A 357 -20.04 -2.64 4.57
CA THR A 357 -21.47 -2.34 4.58
C THR A 357 -21.83 -1.41 3.43
N SER A 358 -23.12 -1.32 3.10
CA SER A 358 -23.68 -0.34 2.17
C SER A 358 -24.06 0.98 2.85
N GLN A 359 -23.62 1.22 4.09
CA GLN A 359 -23.95 2.45 4.81
C GLN A 359 -23.22 3.63 4.19
N THR A 360 -23.95 4.73 4.04
CA THR A 360 -23.42 6.01 3.58
C THR A 360 -22.58 6.69 4.66
N ALA A 361 -21.73 7.64 4.28
CA ALA A 361 -20.97 8.46 5.22
C ALA A 361 -21.87 9.13 6.27
N ASP A 362 -23.02 9.67 5.88
CA ASP A 362 -23.95 10.35 6.78
C ASP A 362 -24.62 9.38 7.76
N GLU A 363 -24.96 8.16 7.32
CA GLU A 363 -25.51 7.13 8.22
C GLU A 363 -24.50 6.71 9.28
N ILE A 364 -23.23 6.56 8.91
CA ILE A 364 -22.15 6.24 9.84
C ILE A 364 -21.90 7.41 10.80
N TYR A 365 -21.90 8.64 10.30
CA TYR A 365 -21.77 9.84 11.13
C TYR A 365 -22.89 9.91 12.19
N ASN A 366 -24.15 9.75 11.76
CA ASN A 366 -25.30 9.77 12.65
C ASN A 366 -25.28 8.63 13.67
N LEU A 367 -24.81 7.43 13.28
CA LEU A 367 -24.58 6.33 14.22
C LEU A 367 -23.49 6.69 15.24
N GLY A 368 -22.40 7.31 14.78
CA GLY A 368 -21.32 7.82 15.62
C GLY A 368 -21.81 8.80 16.68
N GLU A 369 -22.66 9.76 16.31
CA GLU A 369 -23.27 10.70 17.25
C GLU A 369 -24.14 10.00 18.30
N LYS A 370 -25.00 9.07 17.87
CA LYS A 370 -25.84 8.29 18.79
C LYS A 370 -25.00 7.48 19.77
N MET A 371 -23.93 6.84 19.30
CA MET A 371 -23.03 6.05 20.13
C MET A 371 -22.21 6.95 21.07
N ARG A 372 -21.75 8.13 20.61
CA ARG A 372 -21.08 9.13 21.45
C ARG A 372 -21.96 9.52 22.63
N ASP A 373 -23.21 9.88 22.36
CA ASP A 373 -24.13 10.37 23.40
C ASP A 373 -24.45 9.26 24.42
N LYS A 374 -24.65 8.02 23.95
CA LYS A 374 -24.84 6.87 24.82
C LYS A 374 -23.62 6.60 25.70
N LEU A 375 -22.42 6.57 25.12
CA LEU A 375 -21.18 6.28 25.84
C LEU A 375 -20.77 7.42 26.77
N TYR A 376 -21.17 8.66 26.47
CA TYR A 376 -20.86 9.81 27.31
C TYR A 376 -21.43 9.66 28.72
N GLU A 377 -22.66 9.15 28.85
CA GLU A 377 -23.28 8.88 30.15
C GLU A 377 -22.53 7.79 30.93
N GLU A 378 -22.11 6.72 30.25
CA GLU A 378 -21.31 5.66 30.87
C GLU A 378 -19.95 6.20 31.37
N VAL A 379 -19.32 7.09 30.60
CA VAL A 379 -18.07 7.77 30.98
C VAL A 379 -18.28 8.71 32.17
N LEU A 380 -19.41 9.43 32.24
CA LEU A 380 -19.73 10.29 33.39
C LEU A 380 -19.93 9.46 34.68
N ASP A 381 -20.59 8.32 34.59
CA ASP A 381 -20.75 7.43 35.74
C ASP A 381 -19.43 6.81 36.18
N LEU A 382 -18.55 6.46 35.24
CA LEU A 382 -17.18 6.04 35.54
C LEU A 382 -16.40 7.18 36.21
N ALA A 383 -16.53 8.41 35.72
CA ALA A 383 -15.88 9.59 36.28
C ALA A 383 -16.30 9.80 37.74
N LYS A 384 -17.60 9.70 38.07
CA LYS A 384 -18.10 9.76 39.45
C LYS A 384 -17.46 8.70 40.33
N LYS A 385 -17.43 7.44 39.87
CA LYS A 385 -16.85 6.31 40.62
C LYS A 385 -15.36 6.49 40.90
N ILE A 386 -14.58 6.89 39.90
CA ILE A 386 -13.12 7.04 40.01
C ILE A 386 -12.76 8.25 40.86
N THR A 387 -13.44 9.38 40.64
CA THR A 387 -13.14 10.64 41.37
C THR A 387 -13.79 10.70 42.74
N LYS A 388 -14.69 9.76 43.05
CA LYS A 388 -15.54 9.72 44.25
C LYS A 388 -16.35 11.02 44.43
N GLU A 389 -16.71 11.64 43.31
CA GLU A 389 -17.47 12.87 43.25
C GLU A 389 -18.88 12.57 42.73
N ASN A 390 -19.90 12.98 43.46
CA ASN A 390 -21.29 12.71 43.09
C ASN A 390 -21.85 13.77 42.15
N ASP A 391 -21.33 15.00 42.21
CA ASP A 391 -21.68 16.06 41.27
C ASP A 391 -21.11 15.76 39.87
N PRO A 392 -21.95 15.61 38.82
CA PRO A 392 -21.47 15.23 37.48
C PRO A 392 -20.47 16.22 36.88
N TYR A 393 -20.62 17.52 37.15
CA TYR A 393 -19.76 18.55 36.59
C TYR A 393 -18.37 18.52 37.24
N LEU A 394 -18.30 18.43 38.56
CA LEU A 394 -17.06 18.29 39.31
C LEU A 394 -16.37 16.94 39.03
N ALA A 395 -17.14 15.85 38.90
CA ALA A 395 -16.63 14.55 38.52
C ALA A 395 -15.96 14.61 37.13
N LYS A 396 -16.63 15.21 36.14
CA LYS A 396 -16.07 15.46 34.80
C LYS A 396 -14.77 16.25 34.88
N LEU A 397 -14.74 17.39 35.58
CA LEU A 397 -13.55 18.23 35.68
C LEU A 397 -12.37 17.50 36.33
N LYS A 398 -12.62 16.77 37.43
CA LYS A 398 -11.60 15.96 38.11
C LYS A 398 -11.12 14.80 37.23
N PHE A 399 -12.03 14.16 36.50
CA PHE A 399 -11.69 13.07 35.61
C PHE A 399 -10.87 13.54 34.40
N ILE A 400 -11.20 14.69 33.80
CA ILE A 400 -10.38 15.34 32.76
C ILE A 400 -8.97 15.63 33.27
N LYS A 401 -8.83 16.15 34.50
CA LYS A 401 -7.51 16.36 35.12
C LYS A 401 -6.75 15.04 35.30
N LEU A 402 -7.43 13.97 35.68
CA LEU A 402 -6.83 12.65 35.84
C LEU A 402 -6.36 12.08 34.50
N ILE A 403 -7.20 12.08 33.46
CA ILE A 403 -6.83 11.50 32.15
C ILE A 403 -5.71 12.30 31.46
N ASN A 404 -5.58 13.60 31.77
CA ASN A 404 -4.50 14.45 31.28
C ASN A 404 -3.27 14.48 32.21
N SER A 405 -3.28 13.72 33.31
CA SER A 405 -2.13 13.56 34.19
C SER A 405 -0.98 12.83 33.47
N SER A 406 0.27 13.22 33.73
CA SER A 406 1.45 12.51 33.21
C SER A 406 1.44 11.01 33.53
N SER A 407 0.81 10.61 34.64
CA SER A 407 0.63 9.21 35.04
C SER A 407 -0.21 8.36 34.06
N MET A 408 -0.94 8.99 33.14
CA MET A 408 -1.75 8.31 32.12
C MET A 408 -1.00 8.13 30.79
N PHE A 409 0.22 8.64 30.69
CA PHE A 409 1.06 8.52 29.51
C PHE A 409 2.22 7.55 29.79
N TYR A 410 2.80 6.99 28.73
CA TYR A 410 3.95 6.09 28.85
C TYR A 410 5.29 6.82 28.97
N SER A 411 5.29 8.15 28.95
CA SER A 411 6.46 8.99 29.07
C SER A 411 6.28 9.93 30.26
N ASP A 412 7.28 10.03 31.11
CA ASP A 412 7.24 10.86 32.32
C ASP A 412 7.52 12.35 32.02
N ARG A 413 7.87 12.64 30.76
CA ARG A 413 8.23 13.96 30.24
C ARG A 413 7.92 14.05 28.74
N ASP A 414 7.85 15.27 28.25
CA ASP A 414 7.72 15.53 26.81
C ASP A 414 8.89 14.90 26.05
N ILE A 415 8.58 14.37 24.86
CA ILE A 415 9.60 13.84 23.97
C ILE A 415 10.41 15.02 23.43
N PRO A 416 11.75 15.04 23.61
CA PRO A 416 12.57 16.13 23.10
C PRO A 416 12.39 16.34 21.60
N ALA A 417 12.46 17.61 21.16
CA ALA A 417 12.24 17.96 19.75
C ALA A 417 13.16 17.19 18.80
N ASN A 418 14.43 16.97 19.17
CA ASN A 418 15.40 16.21 18.38
C ASN A 418 15.06 14.71 18.22
N GLU A 419 14.09 14.19 18.97
CA GLU A 419 13.56 12.82 18.84
C GLU A 419 12.25 12.75 18.03
N SER A 420 11.70 13.91 17.65
CA SER A 420 10.43 14.04 16.92
C SER A 420 10.53 14.97 15.70
N ASP A 421 11.68 15.56 15.43
CA ASP A 421 11.90 16.45 14.29
C ASP A 421 12.18 15.68 12.97
N ALA A 422 12.39 16.43 11.90
CA ALA A 422 12.72 15.87 10.59
C ALA A 422 13.99 14.99 10.60
N ASN A 423 14.95 15.29 11.48
CA ASN A 423 16.19 14.51 11.60
C ASN A 423 15.97 13.19 12.35
N ALA A 424 15.06 13.14 13.32
CA ALA A 424 14.69 11.93 14.04
C ALA A 424 14.28 10.79 13.09
N HIS A 425 13.60 11.09 11.99
CA HIS A 425 13.25 10.11 10.96
C HIS A 425 14.47 9.43 10.32
N LYS A 426 15.59 10.14 10.21
CA LYS A 426 16.85 9.61 9.69
C LYS A 426 17.56 8.77 10.76
N VAL A 427 17.73 9.32 11.96
CA VAL A 427 18.59 8.75 13.00
C VAL A 427 17.89 7.73 13.91
N CYS A 428 16.57 7.66 13.93
CA CYS A 428 15.80 6.76 14.82
C CYS A 428 15.00 5.71 14.04
N SER A 429 15.62 5.16 12.99
CA SER A 429 14.94 4.34 11.99
C SER A 429 15.06 2.83 12.21
N ASN A 430 15.80 2.38 13.23
CA ASN A 430 15.81 0.99 13.69
C ASN A 430 15.98 0.95 15.22
N VAL A 431 15.74 -0.22 15.83
CA VAL A 431 15.77 -0.36 17.30
C VAL A 431 17.09 0.09 17.91
N LYS A 432 18.21 -0.24 17.29
CA LYS A 432 19.55 0.10 17.79
C LYS A 432 19.79 1.61 17.73
N ASP A 433 19.50 2.23 16.59
CA ASP A 433 19.74 3.66 16.40
C ASP A 433 18.70 4.50 17.15
N ALA A 434 17.44 4.05 17.25
CA ALA A 434 16.42 4.68 18.09
C ALA A 434 16.82 4.68 19.56
N ALA A 435 17.38 3.58 20.09
CA ALA A 435 17.89 3.56 21.46
C ALA A 435 19.05 4.55 21.68
N ARG A 436 19.85 4.82 20.63
CA ARG A 436 21.00 5.72 20.70
C ARG A 436 20.62 7.20 20.52
N TYR A 437 19.77 7.50 19.56
CA TYR A 437 19.47 8.87 19.10
C TYR A 437 18.08 9.36 19.53
N CYS A 438 17.16 8.44 19.87
CA CYS A 438 15.84 8.73 20.43
C CYS A 438 15.55 7.96 21.73
N PRO A 439 16.37 8.13 22.78
CA PRO A 439 16.26 7.34 24.01
C PRO A 439 14.94 7.59 24.77
N ASN A 440 14.39 8.81 24.79
CA ASN A 440 13.15 9.10 25.52
C ASN A 440 11.95 8.44 24.85
N ARG A 441 11.87 8.54 23.52
CA ARG A 441 10.84 7.86 22.73
C ARG A 441 10.95 6.34 22.85
N THR A 442 12.19 5.81 22.86
CA THR A 442 12.43 4.38 23.06
C THR A 442 11.97 3.91 24.44
N ALA A 443 12.25 4.69 25.49
CA ALA A 443 11.78 4.39 26.84
C ALA A 443 10.25 4.38 26.92
N ALA A 444 9.59 5.40 26.36
CA ALA A 444 8.12 5.47 26.31
C ALA A 444 7.50 4.28 25.57
N MET A 445 8.11 3.87 24.45
CA MET A 445 7.65 2.70 23.69
C MET A 445 7.81 1.40 24.50
N ASN A 446 8.90 1.24 25.25
CA ASN A 446 9.11 0.09 26.13
C ASN A 446 8.09 0.02 27.27
N ASN A 447 7.76 1.17 27.88
CA ASN A 447 6.71 1.26 28.89
C ASN A 447 5.36 0.80 28.32
N TRP A 448 5.02 1.21 27.09
CA TRP A 448 3.82 0.73 26.40
C TRP A 448 3.88 -0.78 26.11
N PHE A 449 5.02 -1.31 25.67
CA PHE A 449 5.20 -2.75 25.47
C PHE A 449 5.02 -3.57 26.75
N ASP A 450 5.47 -3.06 27.89
CA ASP A 450 5.32 -3.75 29.16
C ASP A 450 3.88 -3.66 29.68
N HIS A 451 3.22 -2.52 29.52
CA HIS A 451 1.80 -2.38 29.83
C HIS A 451 0.93 -3.30 28.97
N THR A 452 1.15 -3.36 27.65
CA THR A 452 0.39 -4.25 26.76
C THR A 452 0.58 -5.73 27.11
N LYS A 453 1.77 -6.15 27.56
CA LYS A 453 1.99 -7.50 28.11
C LYS A 453 1.19 -7.75 29.39
N GLN A 454 1.09 -6.75 30.28
CA GLN A 454 0.29 -6.87 31.50
C GLN A 454 -1.20 -7.00 31.18
N VAL A 455 -1.75 -6.10 30.37
CA VAL A 455 -3.16 -6.14 29.95
C VAL A 455 -3.50 -7.47 29.29
N ARG A 456 -2.62 -7.98 28.43
CA ARG A 456 -2.82 -9.29 27.78
C ARG A 456 -2.98 -10.44 28.79
N ARG A 457 -2.30 -10.40 29.94
CA ARG A 457 -2.43 -11.41 31.00
C ARG A 457 -3.75 -11.33 31.76
N TYR A 458 -4.48 -10.22 31.66
CA TYR A 458 -5.82 -10.07 32.25
C TYR A 458 -6.95 -10.42 31.27
N LEU A 459 -6.66 -10.43 29.97
CA LEU A 459 -7.64 -10.72 28.90
C LEU A 459 -7.55 -12.15 28.35
N LEU A 460 -6.51 -12.90 28.70
CA LEU A 460 -6.29 -14.32 28.41
C LEU A 460 -6.18 -15.08 29.73
#